data_AF-A0ABD2RFR1-F1
#
_entry.id   AF-A0ABD2RFR1-F1
#
_cell.length_a   1.000
_cell.length_b   1.000
_cell.length_c   1.000
_cell.angle_alpha   90.00
_cell.angle_beta   90.00
_cell.angle_gamma   90.00
#
_symmetry.space_group_name_H-M   'P 1'
#
loop_
_entity.id
_entity.type
_entity.pdbx_description
1 polymer ?
#
loop_
_entity_poly.entity_id
_entity_poly.type
_entity_poly.pdbx_seq_one_letter_code
_entity_poly.pdbx_strand_id
1 'polypeptide(L)'
;MESNSQFLTNQQIEKRIEEGATLINLQNEVRAQIIEKIAEKKSDKYFLLERLKELLRHEYIIWPIERKKYGYDLQYIWDTKILTSDEVEKEPLSIKTLCYKTQHGSKTLADEKRIFREMRRAKEITDTKMNQNQVTLAEIQNMRREKRLFNHNVENLKRKLESIKNDIKSLENSLYAINQKKGEIYAAILQLKRQNYT
;
A
#
# COMPACT_ATOMS: atom_id res chain seq x y z
N MET A 1 42.32 -41.59 48.36
CA MET A 1 41.89 -41.40 46.96
C MET A 1 42.70 -40.24 46.41
N GLU A 2 43.85 -40.57 45.84
CA GLU A 2 44.82 -39.59 45.34
C GLU A 2 44.25 -38.91 44.09
N SER A 3 44.07 -37.61 44.18
CA SER A 3 43.73 -36.76 43.03
C SER A 3 44.93 -36.75 42.09
N ASN A 4 44.92 -37.61 41.08
CA ASN A 4 45.81 -37.57 39.91
C ASN A 4 45.57 -36.26 39.13
N SER A 5 46.05 -35.15 39.67
CA SER A 5 46.25 -33.91 38.91
C SER A 5 47.46 -34.13 38.02
N GLN A 6 47.25 -34.71 36.84
CA GLN A 6 48.26 -34.74 35.79
C GLN A 6 48.60 -33.29 35.42
N PHE A 7 49.69 -32.77 36.00
CA PHE A 7 50.27 -31.52 35.56
C PHE A 7 50.69 -31.69 34.10
N LEU A 8 50.13 -30.84 33.23
CA LEU A 8 50.54 -30.77 31.84
C LEU A 8 51.99 -30.32 31.78
N THR A 9 52.78 -30.87 30.86
CA THR A 9 54.13 -30.35 30.62
C THR A 9 54.06 -28.98 29.94
N ASN A 10 55.06 -28.12 30.15
CA ASN A 10 55.09 -26.77 29.55
C ASN A 10 54.90 -26.81 28.02
N GLN A 11 55.46 -27.83 27.36
CA GLN A 11 55.29 -28.05 25.92
C GLN A 11 53.83 -28.38 25.52
N GLN A 12 53.09 -29.10 26.36
CA GLN A 12 51.66 -29.36 26.15
C GLN A 12 50.81 -28.11 26.38
N ILE A 13 51.20 -27.27 27.34
CA ILE A 13 50.53 -25.99 27.63
C ILE A 13 50.70 -25.02 26.45
N GLU A 14 51.92 -24.87 25.92
CA GLU A 14 52.20 -24.03 24.75
C GLU A 14 51.41 -24.47 23.53
N LYS A 15 51.38 -25.79 23.24
CA LYS A 15 50.60 -26.34 22.14
C LYS A 15 49.11 -26.01 22.27
N ARG A 16 48.53 -26.14 23.46
CA ARG A 16 47.12 -25.80 23.72
C ARG A 16 46.83 -24.30 23.58
N ILE A 17 47.79 -23.44 23.95
CA ILE A 17 47.68 -22.00 23.73
C ILE A 17 47.69 -21.68 22.24
N GLU A 18 48.54 -22.33 21.45
CA GLU A 18 48.60 -22.17 20.00
C GLU A 18 47.31 -22.67 19.32
N GLU A 19 46.81 -23.83 19.72
CA GLU A 19 45.49 -24.34 19.29
C GLU A 19 44.36 -23.35 19.63
N GLY A 20 44.38 -22.76 20.83
CA GLY A 20 43.42 -21.71 21.20
C GLY A 20 43.53 -20.45 20.32
N ALA A 21 44.75 -20.04 19.98
CA ALA A 21 44.98 -18.87 19.12
C ALA A 21 44.49 -19.12 17.68
N THR A 22 44.70 -20.31 17.12
CA THR A 22 44.18 -20.66 15.79
C THR A 22 42.65 -20.69 15.78
N LEU A 23 42.01 -21.21 16.83
CA LEU A 23 40.55 -21.18 16.99
C LEU A 23 39.99 -19.75 17.07
N ILE A 24 40.68 -18.85 17.78
CA ILE A 24 40.29 -17.43 17.84
C ILE A 24 40.37 -16.78 16.45
N ASN A 25 41.41 -17.07 15.67
CA ASN A 25 41.57 -16.55 14.32
C ASN A 25 40.44 -17.03 13.40
N LEU A 26 40.12 -18.33 13.44
CA LEU A 26 38.98 -18.89 12.70
C LEU A 26 37.67 -18.19 13.09
N GLN A 27 37.44 -17.95 14.39
CA GLN A 27 36.25 -17.23 14.86
C GLN A 27 36.23 -15.76 14.41
N ASN A 28 37.39 -15.11 14.27
CA ASN A 28 37.49 -13.76 13.74
C ASN A 28 37.11 -13.69 12.27
N GLU A 29 37.52 -14.66 11.46
CA GLU A 29 37.16 -14.75 10.05
C GLU A 29 35.64 -14.90 9.89
N VAL A 30 35.03 -15.83 10.63
CA VAL A 30 33.57 -16.02 10.62
C VAL A 30 32.84 -14.75 11.08
N ARG A 31 33.36 -14.08 12.13
CA ARG A 31 32.80 -12.82 12.63
C ARG A 31 32.86 -11.71 11.56
N ALA A 32 33.97 -11.59 10.82
CA ALA A 32 34.11 -10.60 9.75
C ALA A 32 33.06 -10.83 8.66
N GLN A 33 32.87 -12.08 8.22
CA GLN A 33 31.84 -12.44 7.22
C GLN A 33 30.42 -12.10 7.70
N ILE A 34 30.11 -12.32 8.99
CA ILE A 34 28.80 -11.98 9.55
C ILE A 34 28.59 -10.47 9.59
N ILE A 35 29.62 -9.69 9.95
CA ILE A 35 29.55 -8.23 9.97
C ILE A 35 29.28 -7.68 8.57
N GLU A 36 29.97 -8.21 7.56
CA GLU A 36 29.76 -7.84 6.16
C GLU A 36 28.31 -8.11 5.73
N LYS A 37 27.79 -9.32 6.00
CA LYS A 37 26.38 -9.67 5.73
C LYS A 37 25.38 -8.77 6.45
N ILE A 38 25.67 -8.38 7.70
CA ILE A 38 24.81 -7.42 8.43
C ILE A 38 24.81 -6.06 7.73
N ALA A 39 25.97 -5.59 7.25
CA ALA A 39 26.08 -4.33 6.54
C ALA A 39 25.30 -4.35 5.22
N GLU A 40 25.43 -5.43 4.43
CA GLU A 40 24.64 -5.66 3.21
C GLU A 40 23.14 -5.62 3.49
N LYS A 41 22.67 -6.40 4.48
CA LYS A 41 21.24 -6.46 4.84
C LYS A 41 20.73 -5.12 5.37
N LYS A 42 21.55 -4.34 6.07
CA LYS A 42 21.20 -2.96 6.48
C LYS A 42 21.02 -2.06 5.26
N SER A 43 21.90 -2.16 4.27
CA SER A 43 21.75 -1.44 2.99
C SER A 43 20.45 -1.80 2.28
N ASP A 44 20.15 -3.10 2.14
CA ASP A 44 18.90 -3.58 1.54
C ASP A 44 17.67 -3.05 2.28
N LYS A 45 17.71 -3.08 3.62
CA LYS A 45 16.65 -2.52 4.47
C LYS A 45 16.44 -1.04 4.18
N TYR A 46 17.52 -0.25 4.07
CA TYR A 46 17.42 1.18 3.75
C TYR A 46 16.81 1.40 2.37
N PHE A 47 17.23 0.64 1.36
CA PHE A 47 16.66 0.71 0.02
C PHE A 47 15.15 0.41 0.00
N LEU A 48 14.72 -0.65 0.70
CA LEU A 48 13.28 -0.96 0.82
C LEU A 48 12.50 0.12 1.56
N LEU A 49 13.09 0.73 2.59
CA LEU A 49 12.46 1.83 3.32
C LEU A 49 12.27 3.06 2.44
N GLU A 50 13.27 3.44 1.65
CA GLU A 50 13.13 4.55 0.69
C GLU A 50 12.05 4.25 -0.35
N ARG A 51 12.06 3.05 -0.94
CA ARG A 51 11.03 2.64 -1.89
C ARG A 51 9.62 2.68 -1.28
N LEU A 52 9.46 2.26 -0.02
CA LEU A 52 8.19 2.36 0.69
C LEU A 52 7.78 3.82 0.90
N LYS A 53 8.71 4.71 1.27
CA LYS A 53 8.43 6.14 1.42
C LYS A 53 7.97 6.78 0.10
N GLU A 54 8.62 6.44 -1.01
CA GLU A 54 8.24 6.93 -2.35
C GLU A 54 6.81 6.50 -2.71
N LEU A 55 6.48 5.22 -2.51
CA LEU A 55 5.14 4.70 -2.79
C LEU A 55 4.08 5.36 -1.90
N LEU A 56 4.36 5.53 -0.61
CA LEU A 56 3.42 6.15 0.34
C LEU A 56 3.27 7.66 0.15
N ARG A 57 4.27 8.37 -0.40
CA ARG A 57 4.11 9.79 -0.80
C ARG A 57 3.00 9.97 -1.84
N HIS A 58 2.74 8.95 -2.66
CA HIS A 58 1.70 9.01 -3.70
C HIS A 58 0.30 8.66 -3.18
N GLU A 59 0.16 8.03 -2.01
CA GLU A 59 -1.16 7.84 -1.37
C GLU A 59 -1.82 9.18 -1.00
N TYR A 60 -1.02 10.19 -0.66
CA TYR A 60 -1.50 11.54 -0.31
C TYR A 60 -1.81 12.42 -1.53
N ILE A 61 -1.28 12.10 -2.71
CA ILE A 61 -1.45 12.92 -3.93
C ILE A 61 -2.68 12.48 -4.73
N ILE A 62 -3.09 11.20 -4.63
CA ILE A 62 -4.22 10.65 -5.41
C ILE A 62 -5.59 10.89 -4.74
N TRP A 63 -5.64 11.43 -3.52
CA TRP A 63 -6.89 11.65 -2.79
C TRP A 63 -7.21 13.11 -2.48
N PRO A 64 -7.85 13.80 -3.45
CA PRO A 64 -8.89 14.78 -3.12
C PRO A 64 -10.23 14.53 -3.85
N ILE A 65 -10.59 13.27 -4.18
CA ILE A 65 -11.85 13.00 -4.91
C ILE A 65 -13.04 12.58 -4.02
N GLU A 66 -12.86 12.01 -2.82
CA GLU A 66 -14.00 11.69 -1.91
C GLU A 66 -14.10 12.61 -0.69
N ARG A 67 -14.39 13.91 -0.89
CA ARG A 67 -15.13 14.72 0.11
C ARG A 67 -16.10 15.75 -0.49
N LYS A 68 -16.58 15.53 -1.71
CA LYS A 68 -17.93 15.97 -2.10
C LYS A 68 -18.80 14.71 -2.13
N LYS A 69 -19.25 14.17 -0.99
CA LYS A 69 -20.51 14.57 -0.35
C LYS A 69 -21.44 15.31 -1.33
N TYR A 70 -21.76 14.70 -2.46
CA TYR A 70 -22.99 15.00 -3.18
C TYR A 70 -24.14 14.76 -2.16
N GLY A 71 -24.76 15.72 -1.50
CA GLY A 71 -24.80 17.16 -1.79
C GLY A 71 -25.66 17.47 -3.01
N TYR A 72 -26.35 16.48 -3.57
CA TYR A 72 -27.51 16.78 -4.39
C TYR A 72 -28.66 17.04 -3.43
N ASP A 73 -28.93 18.32 -3.23
CA ASP A 73 -30.13 18.83 -2.58
C ASP A 73 -31.34 18.13 -3.20
N LEU A 74 -32.08 17.40 -2.36
CA LEU A 74 -33.42 16.91 -2.67
C LEU A 74 -34.34 18.03 -3.16
N GLN A 75 -33.97 19.30 -2.94
CA GLN A 75 -34.65 20.50 -3.42
C GLN A 75 -34.86 20.55 -4.94
N TYR A 76 -33.92 20.04 -5.75
CA TYR A 76 -34.05 20.11 -7.22
C TYR A 76 -35.18 19.22 -7.78
N ILE A 77 -35.62 18.21 -7.02
CA ILE A 77 -36.74 17.33 -7.41
C ILE A 77 -38.09 17.97 -7.05
N TRP A 78 -38.12 18.89 -6.08
CA TRP A 78 -39.33 19.64 -5.72
C TRP A 78 -39.50 20.93 -6.54
N ASP A 79 -38.41 21.47 -7.11
CA ASP A 79 -38.44 22.68 -7.93
C ASP A 79 -38.87 22.45 -9.38
N THR A 80 -39.05 21.19 -9.82
CA THR A 80 -39.94 20.92 -10.96
C THR A 80 -41.39 21.13 -10.53
N LYS A 81 -41.74 22.41 -10.38
CA LYS A 81 -43.10 22.89 -10.58
C LYS A 81 -43.56 22.27 -11.89
N ILE A 82 -44.39 21.23 -11.81
CA ILE A 82 -45.40 21.01 -12.83
C ILE A 82 -46.05 22.38 -12.99
N LEU A 83 -45.78 23.04 -14.12
CA LEU A 83 -46.53 24.21 -14.54
C LEU A 83 -47.97 23.71 -14.69
N THR A 84 -48.70 23.74 -13.58
CA THR A 84 -50.15 23.71 -13.55
C THR A 84 -50.56 24.98 -14.27
N SER A 85 -50.81 24.80 -15.57
CA SER A 85 -51.73 25.55 -16.40
C SER A 85 -52.11 26.90 -15.80
N ASP A 86 -51.44 27.95 -16.27
CA ASP A 86 -51.90 29.33 -16.10
C ASP A 86 -53.43 29.37 -16.28
N GLU A 87 -54.14 29.69 -15.20
CA GLU A 87 -55.51 30.14 -15.23
C GLU A 87 -55.53 31.50 -15.93
N VAL A 88 -55.54 31.46 -17.26
CA VAL A 88 -55.91 32.60 -18.09
C VAL A 88 -57.43 32.55 -18.20
N GLU A 89 -58.10 33.55 -17.62
CA GLU A 89 -59.51 33.87 -17.90
C GLU A 89 -59.71 33.89 -19.42
N LYS A 90 -60.45 32.91 -19.96
CA LYS A 90 -60.72 32.80 -21.39
C LYS A 90 -62.10 33.35 -21.69
N GLU A 91 -62.14 34.45 -22.42
CA GLU A 91 -63.29 34.86 -23.22
C GLU A 91 -63.85 33.66 -24.02
N PRO A 92 -65.17 33.62 -24.29
CA PRO A 92 -65.79 32.50 -25.00
C PRO A 92 -65.14 32.31 -26.39
N LEU A 93 -64.52 31.15 -26.59
CA LEU A 93 -63.91 30.75 -27.85
C LEU A 93 -64.96 30.73 -28.97
N SER A 94 -64.66 31.40 -30.09
CA SER A 94 -65.47 31.33 -31.32
C SER A 94 -65.70 29.87 -31.76
N ILE A 95 -66.90 29.57 -32.27
CA ILE A 95 -67.33 28.24 -32.74
C ILE A 95 -66.33 27.65 -33.74
N LYS A 96 -65.71 28.47 -34.60
CA LYS A 96 -64.65 28.02 -35.52
C LYS A 96 -63.43 27.47 -34.78
N THR A 97 -63.01 28.14 -33.71
CA THR A 97 -61.88 27.73 -32.88
C THR A 97 -62.19 26.46 -32.10
N LEU A 98 -63.46 26.29 -31.69
CA LEU A 98 -63.93 25.06 -31.05
C LEU A 98 -63.89 23.88 -32.03
N CYS A 99 -64.52 24.00 -33.21
CA CYS A 99 -64.54 22.93 -34.21
C CYS A 99 -63.14 22.50 -34.66
N TYR A 100 -62.21 23.46 -34.83
CA TYR A 100 -60.82 23.16 -35.16
C TYR A 100 -60.13 22.34 -34.06
N LYS A 101 -60.34 22.69 -32.78
CA LYS A 101 -59.82 21.95 -31.63
C LYS A 101 -60.44 20.55 -31.49
N THR A 102 -61.70 20.39 -31.87
CA THR A 102 -62.40 19.08 -31.83
C THR A 102 -61.89 18.15 -32.93
N GLN A 103 -61.58 18.67 -34.13
CA GLN A 103 -61.09 17.87 -35.26
C GLN A 103 -59.59 17.58 -35.22
N HIS A 104 -58.77 18.52 -34.73
CA HIS A 104 -57.31 18.43 -34.80
C HIS A 104 -56.63 18.35 -33.43
N GLY A 105 -57.40 18.34 -32.34
CA GLY A 105 -56.88 18.40 -30.98
C GLY A 105 -56.59 19.84 -30.51
N SER A 106 -56.35 20.00 -29.21
CA SER A 106 -56.18 21.32 -28.57
C SER A 106 -54.80 21.96 -28.78
N LYS A 107 -53.88 21.29 -29.49
CA LYS A 107 -52.52 21.75 -29.70
C LYS A 107 -52.35 22.17 -31.15
N THR A 108 -51.71 23.32 -31.38
CA THR A 108 -51.41 23.73 -32.75
C THR A 108 -50.34 22.81 -33.33
N LEU A 109 -50.32 22.61 -34.66
CA LEU A 109 -49.26 21.86 -35.35
C LEU A 109 -47.85 22.35 -35.00
N ALA A 110 -47.71 23.64 -34.65
CA ALA A 110 -46.45 24.21 -34.19
C ALA A 110 -46.06 23.69 -32.80
N ASP A 111 -47.01 23.59 -31.87
CA ASP A 111 -46.80 23.03 -30.53
C ASP A 111 -46.46 21.55 -30.56
N GLU A 112 -47.14 20.78 -31.41
CA GLU A 112 -46.83 19.35 -31.58
C GLU A 112 -45.42 19.14 -32.13
N LYS A 113 -45.03 19.88 -33.17
CA LYS A 113 -43.66 19.85 -33.71
C LYS A 113 -42.61 20.34 -32.71
N ARG A 114 -42.98 21.20 -31.76
CA ARG A 114 -42.09 21.62 -30.66
C ARG A 114 -41.86 20.47 -29.69
N ILE A 115 -42.94 19.82 -29.25
CA ILE A 115 -42.89 18.66 -28.34
C ILE A 115 -42.07 17.52 -28.94
N PHE A 116 -42.24 17.18 -30.23
CA PHE A 116 -41.44 16.14 -30.87
C PHE A 116 -39.94 16.47 -30.95
N ARG A 117 -39.60 17.76 -31.14
CA ARG A 117 -38.20 18.21 -31.12
C ARG A 117 -37.60 18.12 -29.71
N GLU A 118 -38.36 18.49 -28.69
CA GLU A 118 -37.95 18.35 -27.28
C GLU A 118 -37.79 16.88 -26.88
N MET A 119 -38.70 15.99 -27.29
CA MET A 119 -38.60 14.54 -27.06
C MET A 119 -37.35 13.93 -27.72
N ARG A 120 -37.03 14.34 -28.97
CA ARG A 120 -35.83 13.87 -29.65
C ARG A 120 -34.55 14.34 -28.93
N ARG A 121 -34.50 15.62 -28.53
CA ARG A 121 -33.38 16.17 -27.74
C ARG A 121 -33.24 15.46 -26.39
N ALA A 122 -34.34 15.20 -25.69
CA ALA A 122 -34.32 14.49 -24.42
C ALA A 122 -33.75 13.08 -24.56
N LYS A 123 -34.10 12.36 -25.64
CA LYS A 123 -33.58 11.02 -25.95
C LYS A 123 -32.07 11.03 -26.24
N GLU A 124 -31.61 11.99 -27.03
CA GLU A 124 -30.17 12.18 -27.31
C GLU A 124 -29.38 12.51 -26.03
N ILE A 125 -29.96 13.30 -25.12
CA ILE A 125 -29.37 13.62 -23.81
C ILE A 125 -29.34 12.38 -22.89
N THR A 126 -30.35 11.52 -22.90
CA THR A 126 -30.33 10.28 -22.10
C THR A 126 -29.30 9.28 -22.60
N ASP A 127 -29.18 9.13 -23.92
CA ASP A 127 -28.24 8.18 -24.53
C ASP A 127 -26.78 8.63 -24.31
N THR A 128 -26.50 9.93 -24.42
CA THR A 128 -25.18 10.50 -24.09
C THR A 128 -24.83 10.38 -22.60
N LYS A 129 -25.78 10.63 -21.68
CA LYS A 129 -25.58 10.43 -20.24
C LYS A 129 -25.35 8.96 -19.87
N MET A 130 -26.07 8.01 -20.49
CA MET A 130 -25.82 6.58 -20.25
C MET A 130 -24.42 6.17 -20.68
N ASN A 131 -23.95 6.64 -21.84
CA ASN A 131 -22.60 6.35 -22.31
C ASN A 131 -21.51 6.99 -21.42
N GLN A 132 -21.71 8.23 -20.96
CA GLN A 132 -20.82 8.86 -19.97
C GLN A 132 -20.80 8.11 -18.63
N ASN A 133 -21.93 7.60 -18.17
CA ASN A 133 -22.01 6.80 -16.94
C ASN A 133 -21.31 5.44 -17.08
N GLN A 134 -21.31 4.83 -18.27
CA GLN A 134 -20.57 3.59 -18.52
C GLN A 134 -19.06 3.82 -18.57
N VAL A 135 -18.61 4.91 -19.19
CA VAL A 135 -17.18 5.30 -19.23
C VAL A 135 -16.66 5.58 -17.81
N THR A 136 -17.41 6.33 -17.00
CA THR A 136 -17.04 6.61 -15.60
C THR A 136 -17.04 5.35 -14.72
N LEU A 137 -17.94 4.39 -14.93
CA LEU A 137 -17.91 3.10 -14.23
C LEU A 137 -16.68 2.27 -14.59
N ALA A 138 -16.28 2.24 -15.87
CA ALA A 138 -15.08 1.53 -16.32
C ALA A 138 -13.80 2.15 -15.72
N GLU A 139 -13.71 3.48 -15.68
CA GLU A 139 -12.61 4.22 -15.04
C GLU A 139 -12.52 3.91 -13.54
N ILE A 140 -13.66 3.91 -12.83
CA ILE A 140 -13.71 3.54 -11.40
C ILE A 140 -13.23 2.10 -11.19
N GLN A 141 -13.61 1.15 -12.06
CA GLN A 141 -13.15 -0.23 -11.96
C GLN A 141 -11.64 -0.36 -12.20
N ASN A 142 -11.09 0.38 -13.17
CA ASN A 142 -9.66 0.43 -13.43
C ASN A 142 -8.89 1.00 -12.23
N MET A 143 -9.30 2.14 -11.68
CA MET A 143 -8.69 2.71 -10.47
C MET A 143 -8.75 1.74 -9.28
N ARG A 144 -9.86 1.02 -9.09
CA ARG A 144 -9.97 -0.01 -8.05
C ARG A 144 -9.04 -1.19 -8.27
N ARG A 145 -8.74 -1.55 -9.52
CA ARG A 145 -7.77 -2.60 -9.85
C ARG A 145 -6.35 -2.13 -9.59
N GLU A 146 -6.00 -0.92 -10.03
CA GLU A 146 -4.70 -0.31 -9.78
C GLU A 146 -4.42 -0.15 -8.30
N LYS A 147 -5.40 0.34 -7.52
CA LYS A 147 -5.28 0.43 -6.05
C LYS A 147 -5.03 -0.93 -5.40
N ARG A 148 -5.68 -2.00 -5.87
CA ARG A 148 -5.44 -3.36 -5.37
C ARG A 148 -4.02 -3.83 -5.66
N LEU A 149 -3.52 -3.60 -6.87
CA LEU A 149 -2.14 -3.93 -7.26
C LEU A 149 -1.13 -3.14 -6.44
N PHE A 150 -1.36 -1.84 -6.26
CA PHE A 150 -0.54 -0.97 -5.43
C PHE A 150 -0.49 -1.46 -3.97
N ASN A 151 -1.65 -1.70 -3.36
CA ASN A 151 -1.73 -2.21 -1.98
C ASN A 151 -1.01 -3.55 -1.84
N HIS A 152 -1.17 -4.45 -2.81
CA HIS A 152 -0.48 -5.73 -2.81
C HIS A 152 1.05 -5.55 -2.88
N ASN A 153 1.54 -4.62 -3.70
CA ASN A 153 2.96 -4.30 -3.80
C ASN A 153 3.52 -3.73 -2.48
N VAL A 154 2.80 -2.77 -1.87
CA VAL A 154 3.17 -2.21 -0.56
C VAL A 154 3.26 -3.30 0.50
N GLU A 155 2.29 -4.22 0.53
CA GLU A 155 2.28 -5.32 1.49
C GLU A 155 3.43 -6.31 1.26
N ASN A 156 3.75 -6.62 0.00
CA ASN A 156 4.90 -7.44 -0.33
C ASN A 156 6.23 -6.79 0.11
N LEU A 157 6.38 -5.47 -0.06
CA LEU A 157 7.56 -4.73 0.40
C LEU A 157 7.66 -4.74 1.94
N LYS A 158 6.54 -4.58 2.66
CA LYS A 158 6.50 -4.70 4.13
C LYS A 158 6.95 -6.09 4.60
N ARG A 159 6.48 -7.16 3.95
CA ARG A 159 6.90 -8.53 4.26
C ARG A 159 8.40 -8.74 4.03
N LYS A 160 8.93 -8.23 2.91
CA LYS A 160 10.38 -8.28 2.63
C LYS A 160 11.18 -7.53 3.70
N LEU A 161 10.72 -6.35 4.10
CA LEU A 161 11.34 -5.56 5.16
C LEU A 161 11.40 -6.35 6.47
N GLU A 162 10.31 -7.03 6.84
CA GLU A 162 10.25 -7.83 8.05
C GLU A 162 11.17 -9.05 8.00
N SER A 163 11.26 -9.73 6.86
CA SER A 163 12.25 -10.80 6.65
C SER A 163 13.67 -10.30 6.87
N ILE A 164 14.05 -9.15 6.28
CA ILE A 164 15.40 -8.60 6.43
C ILE A 164 15.70 -8.22 7.89
N LYS A 165 14.72 -7.69 8.63
CA LYS A 165 14.91 -7.42 10.07
C LYS A 165 15.18 -8.71 10.85
N ASN A 166 14.44 -9.77 10.56
CA ASN A 166 14.64 -11.07 11.19
C ASN A 166 16.01 -11.67 10.84
N ASP A 167 16.44 -11.55 9.58
CA ASP A 167 17.79 -11.95 9.14
C ASP A 167 18.88 -11.20 9.92
N ILE A 168 18.77 -9.86 10.02
CA ILE A 168 19.73 -9.04 10.78
C ILE A 168 19.78 -9.48 12.24
N LYS A 169 18.62 -9.67 12.88
CA LYS A 169 18.53 -10.11 14.27
C LYS A 169 19.18 -11.49 14.48
N SER A 170 18.96 -12.41 13.54
CA SER A 170 19.59 -13.74 13.57
C SER A 170 21.12 -13.65 13.46
N LEU A 171 21.62 -12.81 12.55
CA LEU A 171 23.06 -12.56 12.39
C LEU A 171 23.67 -11.90 13.63
N GLU A 172 22.97 -10.96 14.25
CA GLU A 172 23.40 -10.32 15.51
C GLU A 172 23.50 -11.33 16.66
N ASN A 173 22.53 -12.24 16.77
CA ASN A 173 22.57 -13.34 17.75
C ASN A 173 23.76 -14.29 17.49
N SER A 174 24.04 -14.61 16.23
CA SER A 174 25.21 -15.42 15.85
C SER A 174 26.52 -14.72 16.25
N LEU A 175 26.61 -13.41 16.01
CA LEU A 175 27.77 -12.61 16.40
C LEU A 175 27.96 -12.57 17.92
N TYR A 176 26.87 -12.47 18.68
CA TYR A 176 26.90 -12.57 20.14
C TYR A 176 27.46 -13.93 20.60
N ALA A 177 26.96 -15.04 20.03
CA ALA A 177 27.44 -16.38 20.37
C ALA A 177 28.92 -16.59 20.05
N ILE A 178 29.41 -16.04 18.93
CA ILE A 178 30.84 -16.08 18.59
C ILE A 178 31.66 -15.30 19.61
N ASN A 179 31.23 -14.10 19.99
CA ASN A 179 31.94 -13.30 20.99
C ASN A 179 32.00 -14.01 22.35
N GLN A 180 30.91 -14.70 22.75
CA GLN A 180 30.89 -15.50 23.97
C GLN A 180 31.94 -16.63 23.92
N LYS A 181 31.94 -17.43 22.83
CA LYS A 181 32.93 -18.50 22.64
C LYS A 181 34.37 -17.98 22.62
N LYS A 182 34.62 -16.83 21.99
CA LYS A 182 35.92 -16.18 22.04
C LYS A 182 36.33 -15.85 23.47
N GLY A 183 35.41 -15.30 24.26
CA GLY A 183 35.64 -15.00 25.68
C GLY A 183 36.04 -16.24 26.48
N GLU A 184 35.37 -17.36 26.26
CA GLU A 184 35.69 -18.65 26.88
C GLU A 184 37.10 -19.15 26.47
N ILE A 185 37.46 -19.06 25.19
CA ILE A 185 38.79 -19.44 24.72
C ILE A 185 39.87 -18.54 25.32
N TYR A 186 39.64 -17.21 25.36
CA TYR A 186 40.58 -16.29 26.01
C TYR A 186 40.76 -16.60 27.50
N ALA A 187 39.67 -16.93 28.21
CA ALA A 187 39.74 -17.31 29.61
C ALA A 187 40.55 -18.60 29.81
N ALA A 188 40.34 -19.61 28.95
CA ALA A 188 41.11 -20.85 28.97
C ALA A 188 42.61 -20.63 28.70
N ILE A 189 42.94 -19.82 27.68
CA ILE A 189 44.34 -19.43 27.38
C ILE A 189 44.96 -18.71 28.58
N LEU A 190 44.23 -17.82 29.23
CA LEU A 190 44.73 -17.07 30.38
C LEU A 190 45.01 -18.01 31.58
N GLN A 191 44.15 -19.01 31.82
CA GLN A 191 44.38 -20.02 32.85
C GLN A 191 45.62 -20.87 32.54
N LEU A 192 45.75 -21.35 31.29
CA LEU A 192 46.92 -22.10 30.84
C LEU A 192 48.22 -21.30 30.98
N LYS A 193 48.20 -20.02 30.63
CA LYS A 193 49.35 -19.14 30.82
C LYS A 193 49.74 -19.03 32.29
N ARG A 194 48.77 -18.87 33.21
CA ARG A 194 49.06 -18.82 34.66
C ARG A 194 49.72 -20.10 35.17
N GLN A 195 49.33 -21.26 34.64
CA GLN A 195 49.92 -22.56 34.99
C GLN A 195 51.34 -22.75 34.45
N ASN A 196 51.71 -22.08 33.35
CA ASN A 196 53.04 -22.17 32.75
C ASN A 196 54.12 -21.34 33.48
N TYR A 197 53.69 -20.37 34.31
CA TYR A 197 54.59 -19.47 35.07
C TYR A 197 54.73 -19.83 36.56
N THR A 198 54.09 -20.93 37.00
CA THR A 198 54.23 -21.53 38.34
C THR A 198 55.05 -22.79 38.25
#